data_AF-A0A3D4Y973-F1
#
_entry.id   AF-A0A3D4Y973-F1
#
_cell.length_a   1.000
_cell.length_b   1.000
_cell.length_c   1.000
_cell.angle_alpha   90.00
_cell.angle_beta   90.00
_cell.angle_gamma   90.00
#
_symmetry.space_group_name_H-M   'P 1'
#
loop_
_entity.id
_entity.type
_entity.pdbx_description
1 polymer ?
#
loop_
_entity_poly.entity_id
_entity_poly.type
_entity_poly.pdbx_seq_one_letter_code
_entity_poly.pdbx_strand_id
1 'polypeptide(L)'
;MRSLKGKEAVQVVCIDLSSSYKSIVKQHFPKAMIVADRFHVIRQLNHQCLQAYQQIAPGLKYQRGLLLALRMNPEKLTAKRLKQRNDYFTEQPAIEAIYRFKQRLHQLLMYKHCTAKKCRRLIPIFLRRIAELKASPFQSLKTLGNTLYQWREEIARMWR
;
A
#
# COMPACT_ATOMS: atom_id res chain seq x y z
N MET A 1 19.52 1.30 25.13
CA MET A 1 19.97 0.44 24.01
C MET A 1 21.41 0.73 23.54
N ARG A 2 22.39 0.98 24.44
CA ARG A 2 23.79 1.28 24.04
C ARG A 2 24.69 0.03 23.90
N SER A 3 24.20 -1.16 24.29
CA SER A 3 25.01 -2.38 24.41
C SER A 3 24.44 -3.62 23.69
N LEU A 4 23.75 -3.45 22.55
CA LEU A 4 23.36 -4.60 21.74
C LEU A 4 24.61 -5.24 21.09
N LYS A 5 25.12 -6.31 21.71
CA LYS A 5 26.19 -7.14 21.12
C LYS A 5 25.71 -7.67 19.76
N GLY A 6 26.55 -7.57 18.74
CA GLY A 6 26.24 -8.08 17.38
C GLY A 6 25.44 -7.13 16.48
N LYS A 7 25.16 -5.88 16.89
CA LYS A 7 24.48 -4.89 16.02
C LYS A 7 25.15 -4.69 14.65
N GLU A 8 26.47 -4.86 14.60
CA GLU A 8 27.30 -4.75 13.40
C GLU A 8 27.00 -5.84 12.36
N ALA A 9 26.48 -7.00 12.81
CA ALA A 9 26.18 -8.15 11.97
C ALA A 9 24.78 -8.09 11.35
N VAL A 10 23.94 -7.13 11.77
CA VAL A 10 22.59 -6.97 11.22
C VAL A 10 22.69 -6.41 9.80
N GLN A 11 22.30 -7.22 8.81
CA GLN A 11 22.33 -6.83 7.40
C GLN A 11 21.02 -6.22 6.91
N VAL A 12 19.89 -6.63 7.48
CA VAL A 12 18.54 -6.22 7.05
C VAL A 12 17.65 -6.00 8.26
N VAL A 13 16.87 -4.93 8.25
CA VAL A 13 15.82 -4.66 9.24
C VAL A 13 14.50 -4.40 8.51
N CYS A 14 13.47 -5.18 8.83
CA CYS A 14 12.12 -4.97 8.35
C CYS A 14 11.34 -4.10 9.34
N ILE A 15 10.80 -2.97 8.89
CA ILE A 15 10.07 -2.02 9.75
C ILE A 15 8.75 -1.59 9.15
N ASP A 16 7.83 -1.15 10.00
CA ASP A 16 6.62 -0.45 9.59
C ASP A 16 6.96 0.92 8.94
N LEU A 17 5.96 1.58 8.36
CA LEU A 17 6.12 2.89 7.68
C LEU A 17 6.29 4.06 8.67
N SER A 18 6.99 3.84 9.78
CA SER A 18 7.27 4.82 10.82
C SER A 18 8.59 5.55 10.58
N SER A 19 8.50 6.87 10.38
CA SER A 19 9.69 7.70 10.15
C SER A 19 10.55 7.82 11.41
N SER A 20 9.93 7.85 12.60
CA SER A 20 10.67 7.86 13.87
C SER A 20 11.42 6.55 14.09
N TYR A 21 10.78 5.42 13.80
CA TYR A 21 11.43 4.12 13.93
C TYR A 21 12.54 3.93 12.89
N LYS A 22 12.35 4.41 11.65
CA LYS A 22 13.40 4.48 10.63
C LYS A 22 14.63 5.25 11.12
N SER A 23 14.45 6.38 11.80
CA SER A 23 15.56 7.16 12.37
C SER A 23 16.29 6.38 13.47
N ILE A 24 15.57 5.70 14.35
CA ILE A 24 16.14 4.84 15.40
C ILE A 24 16.96 3.70 14.76
N VAL A 25 16.43 3.03 13.74
CA VAL A 25 17.15 1.95 13.04
C VAL A 25 18.43 2.47 12.39
N LYS A 26 18.39 3.63 11.72
CA LYS A 26 19.59 4.23 11.15
C LYS A 26 20.65 4.58 12.19
N GLN A 27 20.23 5.03 13.37
CA GLN A 27 21.15 5.36 14.46
C GLN A 27 21.81 4.11 15.06
N HIS A 28 21.05 3.02 15.21
CA HIS A 28 21.53 1.81 15.92
C HIS A 28 22.10 0.73 14.99
N PHE A 29 21.66 0.68 13.74
CA PHE A 29 22.05 -0.31 12.72
C PHE A 29 22.42 0.39 11.40
N PRO A 30 23.44 1.27 11.38
CA PRO A 30 23.77 2.11 10.22
C PRO A 30 24.17 1.32 8.97
N LYS A 31 24.65 0.07 9.13
CA LYS A 31 25.03 -0.83 8.03
C LYS A 31 23.86 -1.65 7.48
N ALA A 32 22.73 -1.70 8.19
CA ALA A 32 21.61 -2.54 7.81
C ALA A 32 20.75 -1.87 6.73
N MET A 33 20.36 -2.65 5.73
CA MET A 33 19.36 -2.23 4.77
C MET A 33 17.97 -2.25 5.41
N ILE A 34 17.22 -1.17 5.22
CA ILE A 34 15.84 -1.09 5.69
C ILE A 34 14.89 -1.62 4.61
N VAL A 35 14.01 -2.53 5.01
CA VAL A 35 12.93 -3.08 4.19
C VAL A 35 11.59 -2.67 4.79
N ALA A 36 10.66 -2.25 3.94
CA ALA A 36 9.31 -1.91 4.39
C ALA A 36 8.53 -3.19 4.67
N ASP A 37 7.82 -3.21 5.80
CA ASP A 37 6.90 -4.29 6.12
C ASP A 37 5.71 -4.27 5.16
N ARG A 38 5.55 -5.36 4.41
CA ARG A 38 4.52 -5.50 3.39
C ARG A 38 3.11 -5.36 3.95
N PHE A 39 2.85 -5.92 5.13
CA PHE A 39 1.54 -5.85 5.74
C PHE A 39 1.16 -4.40 6.03
N HIS A 40 2.08 -3.61 6.58
CA HIS A 40 1.86 -2.18 6.86
C HIS A 40 1.68 -1.36 5.57
N VAL A 41 2.42 -1.66 4.51
CA VAL A 41 2.24 -1.03 3.19
C VAL A 41 0.84 -1.29 2.64
N ILE A 42 0.39 -2.55 2.63
CA ILE A 42 -0.96 -2.92 2.15
C ILE A 42 -2.05 -2.37 3.06
N ARG A 43 -1.84 -2.34 4.38
CA ARG A 43 -2.75 -1.71 5.33
C ARG A 43 -2.92 -0.23 5.05
N GLN A 44 -1.83 0.50 4.78
CA GLN A 44 -1.87 1.93 4.44
C GLN A 44 -2.63 2.18 3.13
N LEU A 45 -2.36 1.38 2.09
CA LEU A 45 -3.10 1.43 0.82
C LEU A 45 -4.60 1.27 1.05
N ASN A 46 -4.99 0.22 1.78
CA ASN A 46 -6.40 -0.06 2.07
C ASN A 46 -7.07 1.07 2.87
N HIS A 47 -6.36 1.61 3.86
CA HIS A 47 -6.88 2.69 4.70
C HIS A 47 -7.14 3.96 3.89
N GLN A 48 -6.17 4.40 3.08
CA GLN A 48 -6.31 5.63 2.29
C GLN A 48 -7.37 5.51 1.20
N CYS A 49 -7.48 4.36 0.53
CA CYS A 49 -8.59 4.15 -0.42
C CYS A 49 -9.96 4.14 0.26
N LEU A 50 -10.07 3.58 1.48
CA LEU A 50 -11.32 3.62 2.24
C LEU A 50 -11.71 5.04 2.62
N GLN A 51 -10.75 5.87 3.03
CA GLN A 51 -10.99 7.30 3.28
C GLN A 51 -11.50 8.00 2.02
N ALA A 52 -10.91 7.73 0.85
CA ALA A 52 -11.38 8.27 -0.42
C ALA A 52 -12.82 7.84 -0.74
N TYR A 53 -13.18 6.57 -0.52
CA TYR A 53 -14.56 6.10 -0.73
C TYR A 53 -15.56 6.81 0.20
N GLN A 54 -15.18 7.03 1.46
CA GLN A 54 -16.04 7.73 2.43
C GLN A 54 -16.19 9.21 2.11
N GLN A 55 -15.20 9.84 1.48
CA GLN A 55 -15.30 11.21 0.97
C GLN A 55 -16.27 11.31 -0.22
N ILE A 56 -16.27 10.31 -1.11
CA ILE A 56 -17.18 10.28 -2.27
C ILE A 56 -18.61 9.92 -1.83
N ALA A 57 -18.75 8.92 -0.97
CA ALA A 57 -20.02 8.39 -0.50
C ALA A 57 -20.04 8.30 1.04
N PRO A 58 -20.40 9.37 1.75
CA PRO A 58 -20.42 9.38 3.22
C PRO A 58 -21.33 8.30 3.83
N GLY A 59 -22.42 7.93 3.15
CA GLY A 59 -23.34 6.87 3.57
C GLY A 59 -22.71 5.47 3.58
N LEU A 60 -21.58 5.27 2.88
CA LEU A 60 -20.88 3.99 2.80
C LEU A 60 -20.44 3.48 4.18
N LYS A 61 -20.18 4.37 5.15
CA LYS A 61 -19.80 4.00 6.52
C LYS A 61 -20.83 3.13 7.23
N TYR A 62 -22.10 3.24 6.84
CA TYR A 62 -23.21 2.49 7.42
C TYR A 62 -23.47 1.17 6.68
N GLN A 63 -22.89 0.98 5.49
CA GLN A 63 -23.09 -0.20 4.66
C GLN A 63 -21.97 -1.23 4.85
N ARG A 64 -21.94 -1.88 6.02
CA ARG A 64 -20.86 -2.82 6.40
C ARG A 64 -20.62 -3.93 5.37
N GLY A 65 -21.69 -4.49 4.78
CA GLY A 65 -21.58 -5.54 3.77
C GLY A 65 -20.86 -5.09 2.50
N LEU A 66 -21.19 -3.89 2.01
CA LEU A 66 -20.54 -3.30 0.84
C LEU A 66 -19.09 -2.90 1.13
N LEU A 67 -18.82 -2.33 2.32
CA LEU A 67 -17.46 -2.04 2.77
C LEU A 67 -16.57 -3.28 2.76
N LEU A 68 -17.09 -4.42 3.24
CA LEU A 68 -16.36 -5.69 3.18
C LEU A 68 -16.09 -6.10 1.71
N ALA A 69 -17.08 -5.95 0.83
CA ALA A 69 -16.93 -6.25 -0.59
C ALA A 69 -15.88 -5.38 -1.30
N LEU A 70 -15.74 -4.11 -0.92
CA LEU A 70 -14.72 -3.18 -1.44
C LEU A 70 -13.32 -3.41 -0.84
N ARG A 71 -13.24 -4.03 0.34
CA ARG A 71 -11.96 -4.31 1.03
C ARG A 71 -11.34 -5.64 0.61
N MET A 72 -12.16 -6.67 0.39
CA MET A 72 -11.70 -8.03 0.10
C MET A 72 -11.18 -8.19 -1.34
N ASN A 73 -10.32 -9.21 -1.53
CA ASN A 73 -9.96 -9.69 -2.86
C ASN A 73 -11.24 -10.24 -3.54
N PRO A 74 -11.55 -9.83 -4.79
CA PRO A 74 -12.67 -10.36 -5.58
C PRO A 74 -12.81 -11.89 -5.52
N GLU A 75 -11.70 -12.63 -5.59
CA GLU A 75 -11.69 -14.10 -5.60
C GLU A 75 -12.22 -14.72 -4.29
N LYS A 76 -12.23 -13.95 -3.20
CA LYS A 76 -12.73 -14.40 -1.89
C LYS A 76 -14.17 -13.97 -1.64
N LEU A 77 -14.82 -13.29 -2.60
CA LEU A 77 -16.20 -12.85 -2.45
C LEU A 77 -17.16 -13.95 -2.89
N THR A 78 -18.25 -14.09 -2.14
CA THR A 78 -19.39 -14.89 -2.61
C THR A 78 -20.03 -14.22 -3.82
N ALA A 79 -20.69 -14.98 -4.68
CA ALA A 79 -21.39 -14.46 -5.85
C ALA A 79 -22.34 -13.30 -5.51
N LYS A 80 -23.07 -13.40 -4.39
CA LYS A 80 -23.96 -12.34 -3.88
C LYS A 80 -23.21 -11.03 -3.59
N ARG A 81 -22.07 -11.09 -2.91
CA ARG A 81 -21.26 -9.90 -2.59
C ARG A 81 -20.58 -9.32 -3.82
N LEU A 82 -20.18 -10.19 -4.75
CA LEU A 82 -19.60 -9.77 -6.03
C LEU A 82 -20.63 -8.97 -6.85
N LYS A 83 -21.86 -9.48 -6.95
CA LYS A 83 -22.98 -8.78 -7.60
C LYS A 83 -23.26 -7.44 -6.91
N GLN A 84 -23.45 -7.43 -5.59
CA GLN A 84 -23.71 -6.20 -4.83
C GLN A 84 -22.65 -5.12 -5.08
N ARG A 85 -21.36 -5.51 -5.14
CA ARG A 85 -20.27 -4.57 -5.43
C ARG A 85 -20.33 -4.03 -6.86
N ASN A 86 -20.61 -4.89 -7.84
CA ASN A 86 -20.67 -4.48 -9.24
C ASN A 86 -21.89 -3.60 -9.52
N ASP A 87 -23.04 -3.90 -8.91
CA ASP A 87 -24.22 -3.04 -8.94
C ASP A 87 -23.86 -1.64 -8.39
N TYR A 88 -23.18 -1.60 -7.23
CA TYR A 88 -22.72 -0.34 -6.64
C TYR A 88 -21.71 0.43 -7.52
N PHE A 89 -20.86 -0.26 -8.28
CA PHE A 89 -19.94 0.41 -9.22
C PHE A 89 -20.68 1.11 -10.36
N THR A 90 -21.82 0.57 -10.78
CA THR A 90 -22.67 1.21 -11.79
C THR A 90 -23.23 2.54 -11.27
N GLU A 91 -23.56 2.61 -9.98
CA GLU A 91 -24.04 3.82 -9.32
C GLU A 91 -22.91 4.81 -8.98
N GLN A 92 -21.68 4.30 -8.75
CA GLN A 92 -20.54 5.08 -8.24
C GLN A 92 -19.26 4.83 -9.06
N PRO A 93 -19.19 5.32 -10.31
CA PRO A 93 -18.04 5.07 -11.21
C PRO A 93 -16.72 5.63 -10.67
N ALA A 94 -16.75 6.71 -9.89
CA ALA A 94 -15.56 7.26 -9.24
C ALA A 94 -14.95 6.26 -8.23
N ILE A 95 -15.80 5.57 -7.45
CA ILE A 95 -15.34 4.54 -6.51
C ILE A 95 -14.80 3.33 -7.25
N GLU A 96 -15.42 2.94 -8.37
CA GLU A 96 -14.91 1.87 -9.23
C GLU A 96 -13.51 2.19 -9.76
N ALA A 97 -13.28 3.41 -10.24
CA ALA A 97 -11.98 3.83 -10.76
C ALA A 97 -10.87 3.71 -9.70
N ILE A 98 -11.15 4.19 -8.48
CA ILE A 98 -10.22 4.07 -7.34
C ILE A 98 -10.04 2.59 -6.95
N TYR A 99 -11.10 1.79 -6.96
CA TYR A 99 -11.03 0.36 -6.66
C TYR A 99 -10.14 -0.38 -7.65
N ARG A 100 -10.32 -0.17 -8.95
CA ARG A 100 -9.50 -0.78 -10.01
C ARG A 100 -8.05 -0.33 -9.90
N PHE A 101 -7.81 0.95 -9.63
CA PHE A 101 -6.47 1.46 -9.36
C PHE A 101 -5.82 0.74 -8.16
N LYS A 102 -6.54 0.68 -7.03
CA LYS A 102 -6.11 -0.01 -5.81
C LYS A 102 -5.75 -1.48 -6.09
N GLN A 103 -6.57 -2.21 -6.84
CA GLN A 103 -6.29 -3.62 -7.16
C GLN A 103 -4.98 -3.78 -7.95
N ARG A 104 -4.75 -2.94 -8.97
CA ARG A 104 -3.50 -2.96 -9.75
C ARG A 104 -2.28 -2.62 -8.90
N LEU A 105 -2.39 -1.60 -8.04
CA LEU A 105 -1.31 -1.23 -7.13
C LEU A 105 -1.06 -2.32 -6.06
N HIS A 106 -2.11 -2.92 -5.53
CA HIS A 106 -2.02 -4.04 -4.59
C HIS A 106 -1.27 -5.22 -5.21
N GLN A 107 -1.63 -5.65 -6.44
CA GLN A 107 -0.93 -6.70 -7.16
C GLN A 107 0.56 -6.38 -7.34
N LEU A 108 0.89 -5.14 -7.72
CA LEU A 108 2.26 -4.68 -7.86
C LEU A 108 3.06 -4.76 -6.53
N LEU A 109 2.44 -4.38 -5.42
CA LEU A 109 3.07 -4.41 -4.09
C LEU A 109 3.18 -5.85 -3.53
N MET A 110 2.37 -6.78 -4.03
CA MET A 110 2.36 -8.17 -3.58
C MET A 110 3.41 -9.07 -4.25
N TYR A 111 4.18 -8.58 -5.22
CA TYR A 111 5.29 -9.33 -5.78
C TYR A 111 6.32 -9.73 -4.69
N LYS A 112 6.87 -10.94 -4.85
CA LYS A 112 7.88 -11.55 -3.96
C LYS A 112 8.97 -12.19 -4.81
N HIS A 113 10.16 -12.39 -4.21
CA HIS A 113 11.28 -13.14 -4.80
C HIS A 113 11.63 -12.68 -6.22
N CYS A 114 11.59 -11.37 -6.45
CA CYS A 114 11.86 -10.78 -7.74
C CYS A 114 13.36 -10.75 -8.01
N THR A 115 13.75 -11.13 -9.23
CA THR A 115 15.12 -10.90 -9.70
C THR A 115 15.38 -9.40 -9.85
N ALA A 116 16.66 -9.00 -9.79
CA ALA A 116 17.04 -7.60 -10.02
C ALA A 116 16.52 -7.06 -11.37
N LYS A 117 16.54 -7.90 -12.42
CA LYS A 117 15.97 -7.58 -13.75
C LYS A 117 14.46 -7.32 -13.68
N LYS A 118 13.71 -8.14 -12.94
CA LYS A 118 12.27 -7.94 -12.73
C LYS A 118 12.01 -6.65 -11.92
N CYS A 119 12.74 -6.40 -10.84
CA CYS A 119 12.60 -5.17 -10.07
C CYS A 119 12.83 -3.92 -10.93
N ARG A 120 13.87 -3.89 -11.77
CA ARG A 120 14.13 -2.76 -12.70
C ARG A 120 12.94 -2.45 -13.63
N ARG A 121 12.15 -3.47 -14.00
CA ARG A 121 10.93 -3.31 -14.80
C ARG A 121 9.74 -2.83 -13.96
N LEU A 122 9.63 -3.27 -12.70
CA LEU A 122 8.53 -2.90 -11.80
C LEU A 122 8.67 -1.49 -11.21
N ILE A 123 9.89 -1.02 -10.94
CA ILE A 123 10.16 0.31 -10.37
C ILE A 123 9.49 1.44 -11.17
N PRO A 124 9.65 1.59 -12.50
CA PRO A 124 9.02 2.68 -13.25
C PRO A 124 7.49 2.59 -13.23
N ILE A 125 6.92 1.38 -13.23
CA ILE A 125 5.47 1.16 -13.10
C ILE A 125 5.01 1.67 -11.73
N PHE A 126 5.73 1.33 -10.66
CA PHE A 126 5.42 1.77 -9.30
C PHE A 126 5.51 3.28 -9.14
N LEU A 127 6.57 3.92 -9.65
CA LEU A 127 6.74 5.36 -9.62
C LEU A 127 5.63 6.09 -10.39
N ARG A 128 5.18 5.54 -11.52
CA ARG A 128 4.03 6.08 -12.26
C ARG A 128 2.74 6.02 -11.42
N ARG A 129 2.47 4.92 -10.73
CA ARG A 129 1.30 4.82 -9.82
C ARG A 129 1.40 5.81 -8.66
N ILE A 130 2.60 6.06 -8.14
CA ILE A 130 2.82 7.11 -7.13
C ILE A 130 2.48 8.50 -7.69
N ALA A 131 2.92 8.81 -8.90
CA ALA A 131 2.60 10.07 -9.55
C ALA A 131 1.09 10.26 -9.75
N GLU A 132 0.40 9.21 -10.22
CA GLU A 132 -1.07 9.19 -10.36
C GLU A 132 -1.78 9.43 -9.01
N LEU A 133 -1.29 8.85 -7.90
CA LEU A 133 -1.81 9.11 -6.56
C LEU A 133 -1.63 10.56 -6.12
N LYS A 134 -0.45 11.15 -6.38
CA LYS A 134 -0.14 12.54 -6.01
C LYS A 134 -0.94 13.56 -6.83
N ALA A 135 -1.33 13.20 -8.06
CA ALA A 135 -2.18 14.02 -8.92
C ALA A 135 -3.68 13.88 -8.62
N SER A 136 -4.07 12.89 -7.79
CA SER A 136 -5.47 12.66 -7.44
C SER A 136 -6.11 13.89 -6.78
N PRO A 137 -7.40 14.19 -7.03
CA PRO A 137 -8.10 15.25 -6.31
C PRO A 137 -8.35 14.90 -4.83
N PHE A 138 -8.28 13.62 -4.46
CA PHE A 138 -8.56 13.16 -3.10
C PHE A 138 -7.32 13.28 -2.21
N GLN A 139 -7.42 14.07 -1.12
CA GLN A 139 -6.32 14.31 -0.20
C GLN A 139 -5.77 13.01 0.43
N SER A 140 -6.64 12.04 0.72
CA SER A 140 -6.26 10.71 1.22
C SER A 140 -5.33 9.97 0.24
N LEU A 141 -5.62 10.04 -1.06
CA LEU A 141 -4.80 9.43 -2.10
C LEU A 141 -3.49 10.20 -2.33
N LYS A 142 -3.49 11.54 -2.24
CA LYS A 142 -2.25 12.34 -2.24
C LYS A 142 -1.33 11.95 -1.09
N THR A 143 -1.89 11.81 0.11
CA THR A 143 -1.16 11.34 1.30
C THR A 143 -0.56 9.97 1.07
N LEU A 144 -1.33 9.01 0.52
CA LEU A 144 -0.80 7.70 0.14
C LEU A 144 0.38 7.82 -0.83
N GLY A 145 0.24 8.63 -1.88
CA GLY A 145 1.31 8.86 -2.87
C GLY A 145 2.58 9.41 -2.23
N ASN A 146 2.45 10.39 -1.32
CA ASN A 146 3.59 10.96 -0.59
C ASN A 146 4.27 9.93 0.31
N THR A 147 3.50 9.13 1.07
CA THR A 147 4.05 8.06 1.90
C THR A 147 4.79 7.01 1.06
N LEU A 148 4.16 6.52 -0.02
CA LEU A 148 4.79 5.52 -0.89
C LEU A 148 6.04 6.06 -1.58
N TYR A 149 6.06 7.35 -1.94
CA TYR A 149 7.25 8.00 -2.49
C TYR A 149 8.39 8.07 -1.46
N GLN A 150 8.09 8.47 -0.22
CA GLN A 150 9.06 8.58 0.85
C GLN A 150 9.70 7.23 1.20
N TRP A 151 8.95 6.14 1.06
CA TRP A 151 9.36 4.76 1.35
C TRP A 151 9.70 3.93 0.12
N ARG A 152 9.84 4.56 -1.05
CA ARG A 152 9.92 3.86 -2.34
C ARG A 152 11.09 2.88 -2.43
N GLU A 153 12.21 3.18 -1.79
CA GLU A 153 13.38 2.31 -1.80
C GLU A 153 13.17 1.07 -0.92
N GLU A 154 12.67 1.28 0.30
CA GLU A 154 12.35 0.22 1.25
C GLU A 154 11.26 -0.71 0.71
N ILE A 155 10.28 -0.16 -0.02
CA ILE A 155 9.25 -0.90 -0.74
C ILE A 155 9.83 -1.64 -1.96
N ALA A 156 10.78 -1.05 -2.69
CA ALA A 156 11.43 -1.76 -3.79
C ALA A 156 12.28 -2.95 -3.28
N ARG A 157 12.94 -2.81 -2.11
CA ARG A 157 13.69 -3.90 -1.46
C ARG A 157 12.77 -5.05 -1.03
N MET A 158 11.55 -4.76 -0.59
CA MET A 158 10.53 -5.75 -0.21
C MET A 158 10.24 -6.79 -1.32
N TRP A 159 10.46 -6.45 -2.60
CA TRP A 159 10.23 -7.39 -3.71
C TRP A 159 11.28 -8.50 -3.83
N ARG A 160 12.49 -8.32 -3.28
CA ARG A 160 13.60 -9.26 -3.45
C ARG A 160 13.63 -10.29 -2.32
#